data_AF-A0A831P2R7-F1
#
_entry.id   AF-A0A831P2R7-F1
#
_cell.length_a   1.000
_cell.length_b   1.000
_cell.length_c   1.000
_cell.angle_alpha   90.00
_cell.angle_beta   90.00
_cell.angle_gamma   90.00
#
_symmetry.space_group_name_H-M   'P 1'
#
loop_
_entity.id
_entity.type
_entity.pdbx_description
1 polymer ?
#
loop_
_entity_poly.entity_id
_entity_poly.type
_entity_poly.pdbx_seq_one_letter_code
_entity_poly.pdbx_strand_id
1 'polypeptide(L)'
;MLHIMALPGIEERIAWAENQFSSCKELCFADSKLSELLRLFRGARTLSQSQMERCGIVEICRRCEMEGGGSCCGAGIEDRYDEWLLLVNLLLGVKLPRQRWKDDSCFFLGPEGCKLVARHAICINYLCKEVIDQVDAEQIARLREKEGEELELLFFICERVKKIVKECGTRKQKGR
;
A
#
# COMPACT_ATOMS: atom_id res chain seq x y z
N MET A 1 8.31 0.04 35.77
CA MET A 1 7.04 0.07 35.02
C MET A 1 7.39 0.32 33.56
N LEU A 2 7.50 -0.75 32.76
CA LEU A 2 7.78 -0.62 31.32
C LEU A 2 6.61 0.13 30.68
N HIS A 3 6.84 1.37 30.26
CA HIS A 3 5.96 2.02 29.31
C HIS A 3 6.11 1.25 27.99
N ILE A 4 5.22 0.29 27.76
CA ILE A 4 4.96 -0.21 26.42
C ILE A 4 4.37 0.99 25.68
N MET A 5 5.20 1.72 24.93
CA MET A 5 4.69 2.66 23.95
C MET A 5 3.94 1.81 22.92
N ALA A 6 2.61 1.79 23.03
CA ALA A 6 1.77 1.18 22.03
C ALA A 6 2.13 1.81 20.68
N LEU A 7 2.35 0.97 19.66
CA LEU A 7 2.55 1.47 18.31
C LEU A 7 1.35 2.34 17.92
N PRO A 8 1.57 3.46 17.22
CA PRO A 8 0.49 4.33 16.80
C PRO A 8 -0.54 3.55 15.98
N GLY A 9 -1.82 3.79 16.29
CA GLY A 9 -2.94 3.19 15.57
C GLY A 9 -2.89 3.51 14.06
N ILE A 10 -3.64 2.77 13.25
CA ILE A 10 -3.62 3.00 11.80
C ILE A 10 -4.11 4.42 11.46
N GLU A 11 -5.06 4.96 12.22
CA GLU A 11 -5.57 6.33 12.09
C GLU A 11 -4.50 7.38 12.35
N GLU A 12 -3.64 7.17 13.34
CA GLU A 12 -2.52 8.08 13.65
C GLU A 12 -1.47 8.07 12.52
N ARG A 13 -1.19 6.88 11.95
CA ARG A 13 -0.31 6.74 10.77
C ARG A 13 -0.90 7.42 9.53
N ILE A 14 -2.21 7.31 9.32
CA ILE A 14 -2.93 8.04 8.25
C ILE A 14 -2.79 9.56 8.47
N ALA A 15 -3.06 10.05 9.68
CA ALA A 15 -2.95 11.46 10.00
C ALA A 15 -1.52 11.99 9.78
N TRP A 16 -0.51 11.22 10.18
CA TRP A 16 0.89 11.55 9.89
C TRP A 16 1.14 11.67 8.39
N ALA A 17 0.69 10.69 7.59
CA ALA A 17 0.91 10.67 6.16
C ALA A 17 0.26 11.88 5.47
N GLU A 18 -0.97 12.23 5.86
CA GLU A 18 -1.68 13.41 5.35
C GLU A 18 -0.97 14.71 5.71
N ASN A 19 -0.42 14.81 6.93
CA ASN A 19 0.36 15.97 7.37
C ASN A 19 1.65 16.14 6.57
N GLN A 20 2.38 15.04 6.32
CA GLN A 20 3.59 15.08 5.49
C GLN A 20 3.27 15.38 4.03
N PHE A 21 2.21 14.79 3.48
CA PHE A 21 1.78 15.06 2.12
C PHE A 21 1.44 16.54 1.94
N SER A 22 0.62 17.10 2.83
CA SER A 22 0.24 18.52 2.80
C SER A 22 1.46 19.45 2.90
N SER A 23 2.45 19.04 3.69
CA SER A 23 3.68 19.81 3.94
C SER A 23 4.70 19.77 2.82
N CYS A 24 4.81 18.64 2.10
CA CYS A 24 5.96 18.36 1.25
C CYS A 24 5.57 17.92 -0.17
N LYS A 25 4.27 17.85 -0.52
CA LYS A 25 3.80 17.42 -1.86
C LYS A 25 4.46 18.17 -3.01
N GLU A 26 4.67 19.48 -2.88
CA GLU A 26 5.29 20.29 -3.93
C GLU A 26 6.74 19.89 -4.17
N LEU A 27 7.50 19.65 -3.10
CA LEU A 27 8.88 19.16 -3.19
C LEU A 27 8.91 17.73 -3.76
N CYS A 28 7.98 16.87 -3.36
CA CYS A 28 7.87 15.53 -3.91
C CYS A 28 7.58 15.54 -5.41
N PHE A 29 6.65 16.38 -5.88
CA PHE A 29 6.31 16.47 -7.30
C PHE A 29 7.34 17.24 -8.14
N ALA A 30 8.12 18.13 -7.52
CA ALA A 30 9.26 18.77 -8.18
C ALA A 30 10.47 17.83 -8.33
N ASP A 31 10.52 16.73 -7.58
CA ASP A 31 11.60 15.75 -7.66
C ASP A 31 11.45 14.87 -8.90
N SER A 32 12.31 15.08 -9.89
CA SER A 32 12.27 14.33 -11.16
C SER A 32 12.48 12.83 -10.95
N LYS A 33 13.35 12.44 -10.01
CA LYS A 33 13.62 11.02 -9.75
C LYS A 33 12.43 10.31 -9.11
N LEU A 34 11.81 10.93 -8.11
CA LEU A 34 10.58 10.40 -7.50
C LEU A 34 9.45 10.32 -8.54
N SER A 35 9.29 11.36 -9.37
CA SER A 35 8.26 11.39 -10.42
C SER A 35 8.45 10.25 -11.42
N GLU A 36 9.69 9.97 -11.83
CA GLU A 36 10.02 8.83 -12.68
C GLU A 36 9.68 7.50 -11.99
N LEU A 37 10.08 7.31 -10.73
CA LEU A 37 9.80 6.10 -9.96
C LEU A 37 8.29 5.86 -9.79
N LEU A 38 7.52 6.89 -9.47
CA LEU A 38 6.06 6.80 -9.36
C LEU A 38 5.41 6.42 -10.70
N ARG A 39 5.92 6.95 -11.82
CA ARG A 39 5.45 6.58 -13.17
C ARG A 39 5.73 5.11 -13.47
N LEU A 40 6.96 4.63 -13.21
CA LEU A 40 7.34 3.23 -13.39
C LEU A 40 6.48 2.31 -12.52
N PHE A 41 6.28 2.68 -11.25
CA PHE A 41 5.46 1.92 -10.32
C PHE A 41 4.01 1.79 -10.80
N ARG A 42 3.40 2.86 -11.32
CA ARG A 42 2.05 2.78 -11.93
C ARG A 42 2.01 1.76 -13.08
N GLY A 43 3.07 1.70 -13.89
CA GLY A 43 3.21 0.70 -14.95
C GLY A 43 3.25 -0.72 -14.40
N ALA A 44 4.16 -1.00 -13.47
CA ALA A 44 4.30 -2.31 -12.83
C ALA A 44 3.00 -2.77 -12.14
N ARG A 45 2.37 -1.88 -11.35
CA ARG A 45 1.06 -2.13 -10.72
C ARG A 45 -0.04 -2.43 -11.73
N THR A 46 -0.07 -1.76 -12.87
CA THR A 46 -1.06 -2.04 -13.93
C THR A 46 -0.86 -3.44 -14.50
N LEU A 47 0.39 -3.86 -14.71
CA LEU A 47 0.72 -5.17 -15.28
C LEU A 47 0.35 -6.32 -14.35
N SER A 48 0.64 -6.18 -13.06
CA SER A 48 0.29 -7.18 -12.06
C SER A 48 -1.19 -7.17 -11.70
N GLN A 49 -1.84 -6.01 -11.65
CA GLN A 49 -3.30 -5.91 -11.52
C GLN A 49 -4.00 -6.66 -12.65
N SER A 50 -3.59 -6.38 -13.90
CA SER A 50 -4.09 -7.09 -15.07
C SER A 50 -3.83 -8.60 -14.99
N GLN A 51 -2.71 -9.02 -14.39
CA GLN A 51 -2.44 -10.44 -14.17
C GLN A 51 -3.39 -11.06 -13.14
N MET A 52 -3.60 -10.39 -12.00
CA MET A 52 -4.54 -10.83 -10.95
C MET A 52 -5.97 -10.95 -11.49
N GLU A 53 -6.39 -10.04 -12.35
CA GLU A 53 -7.70 -10.08 -13.01
C GLU A 53 -7.79 -11.26 -13.98
N ARG A 54 -6.79 -11.42 -14.86
CA ARG A 54 -6.75 -12.49 -15.86
C ARG A 54 -6.75 -13.89 -15.25
N CYS A 55 -6.07 -14.08 -14.12
CA CYS A 55 -6.05 -15.37 -13.43
C CYS A 55 -7.17 -15.54 -12.40
N GLY A 56 -8.13 -14.61 -12.32
CA GLY A 56 -9.33 -14.72 -11.49
C GLY A 56 -9.15 -14.43 -10.00
N ILE A 57 -7.95 -14.07 -9.55
CA ILE A 57 -7.66 -13.79 -8.13
C ILE A 57 -8.53 -12.67 -7.59
N VAL A 58 -8.76 -11.61 -8.38
CA VAL A 58 -9.59 -10.47 -7.97
C VAL A 58 -11.00 -10.94 -7.58
N GLU A 59 -11.61 -11.79 -8.40
CA GLU A 59 -12.97 -12.29 -8.14
C GLU A 59 -12.99 -13.29 -6.97
N ILE A 60 -11.99 -14.16 -6.86
CA ILE A 60 -11.84 -15.09 -5.72
C ILE A 60 -11.78 -14.30 -4.40
N CYS A 61 -10.93 -13.26 -4.34
CA CYS A 61 -10.80 -12.41 -3.16
C CYS A 61 -12.08 -11.64 -2.85
N ARG A 62 -12.75 -11.08 -3.87
CA ARG A 62 -14.02 -10.35 -3.71
C ARG A 62 -15.10 -11.26 -3.11
N ARG A 63 -15.27 -12.46 -3.66
CA ARG A 63 -16.23 -13.47 -3.17
C ARG A 63 -15.91 -13.90 -1.73
N CYS A 64 -14.63 -14.17 -1.44
CA CYS A 64 -14.19 -14.52 -0.09
C CYS A 64 -14.58 -13.47 0.96
N GLU A 65 -14.40 -12.18 0.63
CA GLU A 65 -14.76 -11.09 1.55
C GLU A 65 -16.27 -10.84 1.65
N MET A 66 -17.01 -11.03 0.55
CA MET A 66 -18.45 -10.79 0.51
C MET A 66 -19.26 -11.92 1.16
N GLU A 67 -18.84 -13.17 0.95
CA GLU A 67 -19.63 -14.36 1.26
C GLU A 67 -18.97 -15.25 2.32
N GLY A 68 -17.62 -15.31 2.33
CA GLY A 68 -16.84 -16.22 3.18
C GLY A 68 -16.39 -15.64 4.52
N GLY A 69 -16.71 -14.37 4.81
CA GLY A 69 -16.27 -13.68 6.03
C GLY A 69 -14.81 -13.22 6.01
N GLY A 70 -14.15 -13.25 4.84
CA GLY A 70 -12.75 -12.87 4.70
C GLY A 70 -11.77 -13.95 5.20
N SER A 71 -10.52 -13.87 4.74
CA SER A 71 -9.46 -14.80 5.16
C SER A 71 -8.14 -14.08 5.43
N CYS A 72 -7.53 -13.50 4.39
CA CYS A 72 -6.22 -12.87 4.48
C CYS A 72 -6.24 -11.35 4.66
N CYS A 73 -7.38 -10.72 4.38
CA CYS A 73 -7.59 -9.27 4.49
C CYS A 73 -8.36 -8.89 5.77
N GLY A 74 -8.24 -9.66 6.84
CA GLY A 74 -8.91 -9.39 8.11
C GLY A 74 -8.30 -8.23 8.90
N ALA A 75 -9.02 -7.76 9.92
CA ALA A 75 -8.56 -6.72 10.84
C ALA A 75 -7.22 -7.10 11.51
N GLY A 76 -6.36 -6.10 11.72
CA GLY A 76 -5.02 -6.25 12.27
C GLY A 76 -3.91 -6.42 11.23
N ILE A 77 -4.21 -6.77 9.97
CA ILE A 77 -3.18 -6.83 8.92
C ILE A 77 -2.62 -5.43 8.60
N GLU A 78 -3.44 -4.39 8.70
CA GLU A 78 -3.03 -2.99 8.54
C GLU A 78 -1.98 -2.55 9.57
N ASP A 79 -1.82 -3.28 10.69
CA ASP A 79 -0.78 -2.94 11.66
C ASP A 79 0.63 -3.12 11.09
N ARG A 80 0.76 -3.86 9.99
CA ARG A 80 2.01 -3.99 9.24
C ARG A 80 2.31 -2.79 8.35
N TYR A 81 1.37 -1.87 8.15
CA TYR A 81 1.50 -0.80 7.17
C TYR A 81 2.13 0.42 7.84
N ASP A 82 3.34 0.78 7.44
CA ASP A 82 3.97 1.97 7.98
C ASP A 82 3.41 3.26 7.37
N GLU A 83 3.68 4.38 8.04
CA GLU A 83 3.22 5.70 7.62
C GLU A 83 3.84 6.15 6.28
N TRP A 84 5.00 5.60 5.89
CA TRP A 84 5.65 5.88 4.62
C TRP A 84 4.88 5.26 3.45
N LEU A 85 4.43 4.02 3.58
CA LEU A 85 3.57 3.36 2.61
C LEU A 85 2.28 4.16 2.36
N LEU A 86 1.69 4.71 3.43
CA LEU A 86 0.48 5.54 3.33
C LEU A 86 0.76 6.87 2.61
N LEU A 87 1.89 7.51 2.93
CA LEU A 87 2.34 8.72 2.22
C LEU A 87 2.58 8.45 0.72
N VAL A 88 3.17 7.31 0.37
CA VAL A 88 3.34 6.91 -1.03
C VAL A 88 1.99 6.73 -1.72
N ASN A 89 1.01 6.13 -1.06
CA ASN A 89 -0.34 6.02 -1.62
C ASN A 89 -0.99 7.39 -1.87
N LEU A 90 -0.82 8.36 -0.97
CA LEU A 90 -1.27 9.74 -1.21
C LEU A 90 -0.58 10.37 -2.44
N LEU A 91 0.74 10.16 -2.61
CA LEU A 91 1.49 10.60 -3.80
C LEU A 91 1.04 9.89 -5.09
N LEU A 92 0.54 8.66 -4.97
CA LEU A 92 -0.09 7.92 -6.07
C LEU A 92 -1.53 8.39 -6.37
N GLY A 93 -2.07 9.32 -5.59
CA GLY A 93 -3.40 9.89 -5.78
C GLY A 93 -4.52 9.15 -5.04
N VAL A 94 -4.18 8.25 -4.13
CA VAL A 94 -5.16 7.54 -3.30
C VAL A 94 -5.74 8.49 -2.26
N LYS A 95 -7.06 8.44 -2.08
CA LYS A 95 -7.73 9.03 -0.91
C LYS A 95 -7.80 7.95 0.18
N LEU A 96 -7.05 8.15 1.27
CA LEU A 96 -7.06 7.18 2.37
C LEU A 96 -8.44 7.18 3.06
N PRO A 97 -8.97 6.01 3.43
CA PRO A 97 -10.25 5.92 4.13
C PRO A 97 -10.15 6.55 5.52
N ARG A 98 -11.29 7.03 6.05
CA ARG A 98 -11.40 7.56 7.43
C ARG A 98 -11.93 6.53 8.43
N GLN A 99 -12.53 5.46 7.93
CA GLN A 99 -13.15 4.40 8.72
C GLN A 99 -13.09 3.09 7.94
N ARG A 100 -13.21 1.98 8.67
CA ARG A 100 -13.36 0.65 8.08
C ARG A 100 -14.66 0.55 7.31
N TRP A 101 -14.69 -0.37 6.35
CA TRP A 101 -15.93 -0.75 5.70
C TRP A 101 -16.70 -1.80 6.52
N LYS A 102 -15.99 -2.78 7.09
CA LYS A 102 -16.49 -3.74 8.08
C LYS A 102 -15.50 -3.83 9.24
N ASP A 103 -16.00 -4.08 10.45
CA ASP A 103 -15.19 -4.06 11.67
C ASP A 103 -14.12 -5.16 11.71
N ASP A 104 -14.40 -6.31 11.09
CA ASP A 104 -13.55 -7.49 11.01
C ASP A 104 -12.61 -7.51 9.79
N SER A 105 -12.73 -6.54 8.89
CA SER A 105 -11.86 -6.42 7.71
C SER A 105 -10.71 -5.45 7.93
N CYS A 106 -9.67 -5.57 7.10
CA CYS A 106 -8.58 -4.61 7.03
C CYS A 106 -9.10 -3.19 6.79
N PHE A 107 -8.46 -2.21 7.42
CA PHE A 107 -8.86 -0.80 7.34
C PHE A 107 -8.94 -0.25 5.91
N PHE A 108 -8.12 -0.80 5.01
CA PHE A 108 -8.05 -0.38 3.61
C PHE A 108 -8.86 -1.25 2.66
N LEU A 109 -9.57 -2.26 3.15
CA LEU A 109 -10.46 -3.07 2.33
C LEU A 109 -11.76 -2.32 2.03
N GLY A 110 -12.28 -2.50 0.83
CA GLY A 110 -13.58 -2.01 0.39
C GLY A 110 -14.34 -3.07 -0.40
N PRO A 111 -15.58 -2.76 -0.83
CA PRO A 111 -16.42 -3.71 -1.57
C PRO A 111 -15.81 -4.18 -2.88
N GLU A 112 -14.98 -3.33 -3.51
CA GLU A 112 -14.26 -3.63 -4.76
C GLU A 112 -12.81 -4.07 -4.52
N GLY A 113 -12.44 -4.42 -3.28
CA GLY A 113 -11.10 -4.83 -2.91
C GLY A 113 -10.27 -3.74 -2.22
N CYS A 114 -8.95 -3.93 -2.20
CA CYS A 114 -8.04 -3.04 -1.48
C CYS A 114 -8.02 -1.63 -2.09
N LYS A 115 -8.19 -0.60 -1.26
CA LYS A 115 -8.18 0.81 -1.65
C LYS A 115 -6.77 1.36 -1.86
N LEU A 116 -5.72 0.63 -1.46
CA LEU A 116 -4.34 1.02 -1.67
C LEU A 116 -3.86 0.59 -3.05
N VAL A 117 -3.11 1.48 -3.70
CA VAL A 117 -2.41 1.19 -4.96
C VAL A 117 -1.03 0.59 -4.66
N ALA A 118 -0.29 1.18 -3.72
CA ALA A 118 0.93 0.56 -3.17
C ALA A 118 0.56 -0.32 -1.99
N ARG A 119 0.75 -1.63 -2.13
CA ARG A 119 0.41 -2.64 -1.14
C ARG A 119 1.65 -3.04 -0.34
N HIS A 120 1.48 -3.35 0.95
CA HIS A 120 2.58 -3.86 1.77
C HIS A 120 3.04 -5.25 1.25
N ALA A 121 4.32 -5.57 1.44
CA ALA A 121 4.90 -6.83 0.98
C ALA A 121 4.15 -8.07 1.49
N ILE A 122 3.55 -8.01 2.68
CA ILE A 122 2.74 -9.11 3.23
C ILE A 122 1.50 -9.39 2.37
N CYS A 123 0.83 -8.34 1.87
CA CYS A 123 -0.36 -8.47 1.03
C CYS A 123 -0.02 -8.91 -0.39
N ILE A 124 1.21 -8.67 -0.81
CA ILE A 124 1.72 -9.06 -2.11
C ILE A 124 2.17 -10.52 -2.03
N ASN A 125 3.09 -10.85 -1.13
CA ASN A 125 3.77 -12.14 -1.03
C ASN A 125 2.91 -13.29 -0.49
N TYR A 126 1.72 -13.00 0.04
CA TYR A 126 0.82 -14.01 0.57
C TYR A 126 -0.36 -14.26 -0.40
N LEU A 127 -0.49 -15.49 -0.88
CA LEU A 127 -1.74 -16.00 -1.44
C LEU A 127 -2.33 -17.00 -0.45
N CYS A 128 -3.63 -16.85 -0.17
CA CYS A 128 -4.33 -17.80 0.68
C CYS A 128 -4.53 -19.13 -0.05
N LYS A 129 -4.82 -20.19 0.73
CA LYS A 129 -5.10 -21.52 0.19
C LYS A 129 -6.21 -21.53 -0.85
N GLU A 130 -7.27 -20.74 -0.62
CA GLU A 130 -8.39 -20.59 -1.56
C GLU A 130 -7.91 -20.16 -2.96
N VAL A 131 -6.97 -19.22 -3.03
CA VAL A 131 -6.37 -18.78 -4.30
C VAL A 131 -5.44 -19.84 -4.87
N ILE A 132 -4.56 -20.41 -4.05
CA ILE A 132 -3.56 -21.40 -4.51
C ILE A 132 -4.23 -22.66 -5.08
N ASP A 133 -5.34 -23.09 -4.49
CA ASP A 133 -6.07 -24.29 -4.93
C ASP A 133 -6.86 -24.05 -6.24
N GLN A 134 -7.12 -22.80 -6.64
CA GLN A 134 -7.95 -22.44 -7.81
C GLN A 134 -7.16 -21.83 -8.98
N VAL A 135 -5.92 -21.40 -8.75
CA VAL A 135 -5.12 -20.69 -9.76
C VAL A 135 -3.90 -21.51 -10.14
N ASP A 136 -3.70 -21.70 -11.45
CA ASP A 136 -2.57 -22.44 -11.98
C ASP A 136 -1.23 -21.90 -11.49
N ALA A 137 -0.33 -22.80 -11.10
CA ALA A 137 0.99 -22.46 -10.59
C ALA A 137 1.80 -21.58 -11.57
N GLU A 138 1.64 -21.77 -12.87
CA GLU A 138 2.29 -20.93 -13.88
C GLU A 138 1.74 -19.48 -13.87
N GLN A 139 0.42 -19.31 -13.69
CA GLN A 139 -0.18 -17.98 -13.57
C GLN A 139 0.23 -17.28 -12.29
N ILE A 140 0.37 -18.04 -11.19
CA ILE A 140 0.94 -17.55 -9.94
C ILE A 140 2.38 -17.11 -10.17
N ALA A 141 3.23 -17.92 -10.79
CA ALA A 141 4.63 -17.56 -11.06
C ALA A 141 4.74 -16.26 -11.87
N ARG A 142 3.95 -16.11 -12.95
CA ARG A 142 3.89 -14.88 -13.76
C ARG A 142 3.41 -13.67 -12.97
N LEU A 143 2.49 -13.86 -12.01
CA LEU A 143 2.07 -12.79 -11.10
C LEU A 143 3.22 -12.38 -10.18
N ARG A 144 3.92 -13.36 -9.59
CA ARG A 144 5.04 -13.15 -8.65
C ARG A 144 6.17 -12.34 -9.30
N GLU A 145 6.49 -12.61 -10.55
CA GLU A 145 7.50 -11.85 -11.31
C GLU A 145 7.13 -10.36 -11.41
N LYS A 146 5.88 -10.07 -11.78
CA LYS A 146 5.38 -8.68 -11.90
C LYS A 146 5.28 -7.99 -10.55
N GLU A 147 4.86 -8.71 -9.53
CA GLU A 147 4.79 -8.20 -8.15
C GLU A 147 6.19 -7.94 -7.56
N GLY A 148 7.22 -8.67 -8.00
CA GLY A 148 8.61 -8.41 -7.64
C GLY A 148 9.07 -7.02 -8.09
N GLU A 149 8.76 -6.65 -9.34
CA GLU A 149 9.06 -5.32 -9.88
C GLU A 149 8.35 -4.21 -9.09
N GLU A 150 7.09 -4.41 -8.70
CA GLU A 150 6.38 -3.46 -7.84
C GLU A 150 7.05 -3.26 -6.49
N LEU A 151 7.48 -4.34 -5.84
CA LEU A 151 8.10 -4.28 -4.51
C LEU A 151 9.44 -3.55 -4.56
N GLU A 152 10.24 -3.80 -5.60
CA GLU A 152 11.51 -3.11 -5.80
C GLU A 152 11.30 -1.61 -6.03
N LEU A 153 10.37 -1.24 -6.92
CA LEU A 153 10.05 0.16 -7.19
C LEU A 153 9.50 0.85 -5.93
N LEU A 154 8.62 0.18 -5.18
CA LEU A 154 8.07 0.70 -3.94
C LEU A 154 9.16 0.97 -2.90
N PHE A 155 10.15 0.07 -2.77
CA PHE A 155 11.31 0.29 -1.91
C PHE A 155 12.05 1.58 -2.29
N PHE A 156 12.38 1.76 -3.58
CA PHE A 156 13.09 2.95 -4.04
C PHE A 156 12.26 4.23 -3.86
N ILE A 157 10.94 4.17 -4.07
CA ILE A 157 10.03 5.28 -3.80
C ILE A 157 10.08 5.66 -2.32
N CYS A 158 9.92 4.69 -1.41
CA CYS A 158 9.96 4.93 0.03
C CYS A 158 11.28 5.58 0.46
N GLU A 159 12.41 5.08 -0.02
CA GLU A 159 13.72 5.65 0.29
C GLU A 159 13.89 7.08 -0.27
N ARG A 160 13.36 7.36 -1.46
CA ARG A 160 13.41 8.72 -2.02
C ARG A 160 12.50 9.68 -1.26
N VAL A 161 11.28 9.26 -0.92
CA VAL A 161 10.31 10.06 -0.15
C VAL A 161 10.86 10.41 1.23
N LYS A 162 11.47 9.45 1.94
CA LYS A 162 12.12 9.71 3.24
C LYS A 162 13.17 10.82 3.17
N LYS A 163 14.01 10.82 2.12
CA LYS A 163 15.02 11.87 1.90
C LYS A 163 14.37 13.24 1.69
N ILE A 164 13.35 13.32 0.83
CA ILE A 164 12.65 14.58 0.53
C ILE A 164 11.93 15.12 1.78
N VAL A 165 11.25 14.27 2.56
CA VAL A 165 10.57 14.68 3.80
C VAL A 165 11.57 15.20 4.83
N LYS A 166 12.76 14.58 4.95
CA LYS A 166 13.83 15.07 5.83
C LYS A 166 14.35 16.46 5.41
N GLU A 167 14.53 16.68 4.11
CA GLU A 167 14.93 17.98 3.57
C GLU A 167 13.85 19.04 3.80
N CYS A 168 12.58 18.69 3.58
CA CYS A 168 11.41 19.52 3.82
C CYS A 168 11.35 19.99 5.30
N GLY A 169 11.56 19.08 6.25
CA GLY A 169 11.63 19.41 7.68
C GLY A 169 12.78 20.36 8.01
N THR A 170 13.95 20.16 7.40
CA THR A 170 15.14 21.03 7.61
C THR A 170 14.90 22.44 7.06
N ARG A 171 14.25 22.58 5.90
CA ARG A 171 13.92 23.89 5.31
C ARG A 171 12.95 24.69 6.20
N LYS A 172 11.98 24.01 6.82
CA LYS A 172 11.05 24.64 7.77
C LYS A 172 11.73 25.16 9.04
N GLN A 173 12.79 24.51 9.50
CA GLN A 173 13.54 24.96 10.68
C GLN A 173 14.44 26.17 10.40
N LYS A 174 14.93 26.33 9.16
CA LYS A 174 15.78 27.47 8.76
C LYS A 174 14.99 28.72 8.36
N GLY A 175 13.70 28.58 8.04
CA GLY A 175 12.81 29.70 7.71
C GLY A 175 11.96 30.20 8.88
N ARG A 176 12.27 29.78 10.11
CA ARG A 176 11.67 30.25 11.36
C ARG A 176 12.68 31.09 12.14
#